data_AF-A0A0A2DHK2-F1
#
_entry.id   AF-A0A0A2DHK2-F1
#
_cell.length_a   1.000
_cell.length_b   1.000
_cell.length_c   1.000
_cell.angle_alpha   90.00
_cell.angle_beta   90.00
_cell.angle_gamma   90.00
#
_symmetry.space_group_name_H-M   'P 1'
#
loop_
_entity.id
_entity.type
_entity.pdbx_description
1 polymer ?
#
loop_
_entity_poly.entity_id
_entity_poly.type
_entity_poly.pdbx_seq_one_letter_code
_entity_poly.pdbx_strand_id
1 'polypeptide(L)'
;MTAGAITLALGSTALTVPSAAAAEEEKQGSLTAQCKTFVTGGTFNWGVKNSFRQYIQGNIARGSWSLDGNVQESDPSNRAGKDFQFKFEVDPKTSTIEVNDEGKVTKADIRTKPSKITFEGHKGSLYTNFLNPYVIAEGNGIQGGAGYLAYYVPGKGMTEYTPEDRIEQNKVTGSDVFSKGQGTWTVGTGTINLDASNMMYVPKPGTDSWKGILEGVDALFMGLYNAKYKPELDDINVVLTTEEKCSLPQTPPPAADPDPNMETGGNDTQGSSSNNQGSSGSEMTSGHWKKFAEVWNYLLGAAGILGMFAILAHALKVSGVFEDVSKQINDFLHKGKLR
;
A
#
# COMPACT_ATOMS: atom_id res chain seq x y z
N MET A 1 -43.74 -55.20 32.01
CA MET A 1 -45.21 -55.12 32.15
C MET A 1 -45.46 -54.02 33.18
N THR A 2 -45.82 -52.79 32.77
CA THR A 2 -47.21 -52.34 32.52
C THR A 2 -48.12 -52.60 33.73
N ALA A 3 -48.94 -51.69 34.24
CA ALA A 3 -49.22 -50.26 34.11
C ALA A 3 -50.51 -50.07 34.93
N GLY A 4 -50.75 -48.91 35.56
CA GLY A 4 -51.99 -48.69 36.30
C GLY A 4 -51.96 -47.39 37.11
N ALA A 5 -52.79 -46.43 36.73
CA ALA A 5 -52.87 -45.10 37.32
C ALA A 5 -54.12 -44.95 38.21
N ILE A 6 -54.14 -43.91 39.06
CA ILE A 6 -55.35 -43.14 39.42
C ILE A 6 -54.92 -41.74 39.88
N THR A 7 -55.68 -40.73 39.45
CA THR A 7 -55.52 -39.29 39.68
C THR A 7 -56.13 -38.82 41.00
N LEU A 8 -55.65 -37.69 41.52
CA LEU A 8 -56.47 -36.69 42.22
C LEU A 8 -55.76 -35.33 42.20
N ALA A 9 -56.50 -34.25 42.00
CA ALA A 9 -55.99 -32.90 41.80
C ALA A 9 -56.46 -31.95 42.90
N LEU A 10 -55.60 -30.99 43.28
CA LEU A 10 -56.00 -29.72 43.90
C LEU A 10 -55.07 -28.62 43.37
N GLY A 11 -55.65 -27.47 43.01
CA GLY A 11 -54.92 -26.36 42.40
C GLY A 11 -54.59 -25.25 43.39
N SER A 12 -53.64 -24.40 42.99
CA SER A 12 -53.38 -23.09 43.61
C SER A 12 -52.97 -22.11 42.51
N THR A 13 -53.86 -21.17 42.16
CA THR A 13 -53.56 -20.07 41.24
C THR A 13 -52.73 -19.01 41.96
N ALA A 14 -51.42 -18.96 41.68
CA ALA A 14 -50.60 -17.82 42.05
C ALA A 14 -50.83 -16.69 41.03
N LEU A 15 -51.31 -15.54 41.50
CA LEU A 15 -51.48 -14.33 40.69
C LEU A 15 -50.10 -13.81 40.26
N THR A 16 -49.83 -13.82 38.96
CA THR A 16 -48.67 -13.13 38.39
C THR A 16 -48.96 -11.64 38.31
N VAL A 17 -48.20 -10.83 39.05
CA VAL A 17 -48.18 -9.38 38.85
C VAL A 17 -47.25 -9.08 37.67
N PRO A 18 -47.71 -8.47 36.56
CA PRO A 18 -46.81 -8.05 35.50
C PRO A 18 -46.02 -6.83 35.98
N SER A 19 -44.71 -7.03 36.24
CA SER A 19 -43.78 -5.92 36.49
C SER A 19 -43.48 -5.19 35.18
N ALA A 20 -44.40 -4.33 34.76
CA ALA A 20 -44.31 -3.51 33.55
C ALA A 20 -43.38 -2.29 33.76
N ALA A 21 -42.15 -2.54 34.23
CA ALA A 21 -41.13 -1.53 34.52
C ALA A 21 -39.70 -2.08 34.33
N ALA A 22 -39.50 -2.98 33.36
CA ALA A 22 -38.21 -3.60 33.05
C ALA A 22 -38.03 -3.82 31.53
N ALA A 23 -38.49 -2.85 30.72
CA ALA A 23 -38.46 -2.92 29.25
C ALA A 23 -38.31 -1.54 28.57
N GLU A 24 -37.58 -0.61 29.20
CA GLU A 24 -37.16 0.68 28.59
C GLU A 24 -35.66 0.96 28.85
N GLU A 25 -34.82 -0.07 28.77
CA GLU A 25 -33.35 0.06 28.66
C GLU A 25 -32.83 -0.57 27.35
N GLU A 26 -33.45 -0.22 26.22
CA GLU A 26 -32.87 -0.46 24.90
C GLU A 26 -32.78 0.84 24.09
N LYS A 27 -31.64 1.01 23.38
CA LYS A 27 -31.24 2.18 22.58
C LYS A 27 -30.75 3.43 23.33
N GLN A 28 -29.94 3.24 24.38
CA GLN A 28 -28.72 4.05 24.42
C GLN A 28 -27.69 3.37 23.51
N GLY A 29 -27.40 3.99 22.36
CA GLY A 29 -26.42 3.46 21.42
C GLY A 29 -25.05 3.43 22.09
N SER A 30 -24.53 2.22 22.36
CA SER A 30 -23.16 2.06 22.84
C SER A 30 -22.20 2.66 21.83
N LEU A 31 -21.60 3.80 22.19
CA LEU A 31 -20.58 4.47 21.39
C LEU A 31 -19.31 3.62 21.44
N THR A 32 -19.22 2.61 20.57
CA THR A 32 -18.04 1.78 20.44
C THR A 32 -16.84 2.66 20.10
N ALA A 33 -15.81 2.62 20.97
CA ALA A 33 -14.61 3.41 20.76
C ALA A 33 -13.92 2.95 19.46
N GLN A 34 -13.73 3.87 18.51
CA GLN A 34 -13.02 3.59 17.27
C GLN A 34 -11.53 3.60 17.57
N CYS A 35 -10.93 2.41 17.56
CA CYS A 35 -9.49 2.20 17.74
C CYS A 35 -8.78 2.19 16.38
N LYS A 36 -7.65 2.88 16.30
CA LYS A 36 -6.75 2.82 15.14
C LYS A 36 -5.36 2.40 15.59
N THR A 37 -4.81 1.42 14.87
CA THR A 37 -3.43 0.95 15.03
C THR A 37 -2.46 1.88 14.29
N PHE A 38 -1.34 2.19 14.92
CA PHE A 38 -0.24 2.98 14.35
C PHE A 38 1.06 2.19 14.44
N VAL A 39 1.90 2.24 13.39
CA VAL A 39 3.25 1.69 13.43
C VAL A 39 4.14 2.64 14.23
N THR A 40 4.84 2.13 15.24
CA THR A 40 5.78 2.90 16.07
C THR A 40 7.24 2.52 15.85
N GLY A 41 7.48 1.36 15.23
CA GLY A 41 8.81 0.90 14.82
C GLY A 41 8.76 -0.53 14.28
N GLY A 42 9.91 -1.16 14.13
CA GLY A 42 9.99 -2.57 13.73
C GLY A 42 11.22 -2.92 12.91
N THR A 43 11.26 -4.17 12.45
CA THR A 43 12.25 -4.68 11.51
C THR A 43 11.57 -5.20 10.25
N PHE A 44 12.13 -4.86 9.10
CA PHE A 44 11.84 -5.48 7.81
C PHE A 44 13.03 -6.38 7.49
N ASN A 45 12.80 -7.68 7.28
CA ASN A 45 13.87 -8.67 7.12
C ASN A 45 13.72 -9.37 5.77
N TRP A 46 14.76 -9.31 4.93
CA TRP A 46 14.74 -9.93 3.60
C TRP A 46 16.14 -10.33 3.16
N GLY A 47 16.30 -11.55 2.62
CA GLY A 47 17.54 -11.96 1.97
C GLY A 47 17.73 -11.41 0.54
N VAL A 48 16.68 -10.82 -0.05
CA VAL A 48 16.55 -10.54 -1.49
C VAL A 48 16.47 -11.83 -2.31
N LYS A 49 17.58 -12.54 -2.50
CA LYS A 49 17.64 -13.82 -3.23
C LYS A 49 18.90 -14.62 -2.87
N ASN A 50 18.76 -15.81 -2.31
CA ASN A 50 19.87 -16.64 -1.83
C ASN A 50 20.87 -16.98 -2.94
N SER A 51 20.38 -17.40 -4.11
CA SER A 51 21.25 -17.72 -5.25
C SER A 51 21.95 -16.50 -5.86
N PHE A 52 21.47 -15.28 -5.62
CA PHE A 52 22.20 -14.05 -5.97
C PHE A 52 23.33 -13.79 -4.97
N ARG A 53 23.07 -13.89 -3.65
CA ARG A 53 24.13 -13.79 -2.62
C ARG A 53 25.25 -14.82 -2.84
N GLN A 54 24.87 -16.08 -3.09
CA GLN A 54 25.81 -17.16 -3.45
C GLN A 54 26.62 -16.84 -4.72
N TYR A 55 25.98 -16.27 -5.74
CA TYR A 55 26.67 -15.85 -6.97
C TYR A 55 27.69 -14.74 -6.71
N ILE A 56 27.32 -13.71 -5.93
CA ILE A 56 28.19 -12.60 -5.56
C ILE A 56 29.43 -13.10 -4.80
N GLN A 57 29.27 -13.91 -3.74
CA GLN A 57 30.41 -14.44 -2.99
C GLN A 57 31.17 -15.57 -3.70
N GLY A 58 30.56 -16.19 -4.72
CA GLY A 58 31.09 -17.36 -5.41
C GLY A 58 32.20 -17.06 -6.40
N ASN A 59 32.83 -18.13 -6.90
CA ASN A 59 33.99 -18.08 -7.80
C ASN A 59 33.75 -17.41 -9.17
N ILE A 60 32.49 -17.09 -9.51
CA ILE A 60 32.12 -16.44 -10.77
C ILE A 60 32.20 -14.91 -10.61
N ALA A 61 31.37 -14.31 -9.77
CA ALA A 61 31.40 -12.86 -9.56
C ALA A 61 32.60 -12.42 -8.70
N ARG A 62 33.06 -13.27 -7.77
CA ARG A 62 34.21 -13.01 -6.87
C ARG A 62 34.09 -11.65 -6.17
N GLY A 63 32.88 -11.37 -5.72
CA GLY A 63 32.42 -10.08 -5.25
C GLY A 63 32.10 -10.08 -3.77
N SER A 64 31.41 -9.02 -3.35
CA SER A 64 30.98 -8.80 -1.98
C SER A 64 29.82 -7.82 -1.93
N TRP A 65 29.37 -7.49 -0.72
CA TRP A 65 28.54 -6.30 -0.52
C TRP A 65 28.92 -5.57 0.76
N SER A 66 28.64 -4.26 0.77
CA SER A 66 28.76 -3.37 1.92
C SER A 66 27.40 -2.79 2.31
N LEU A 67 27.28 -2.43 3.58
CA LEU A 67 26.07 -1.85 4.18
C LEU A 67 26.31 -0.39 4.56
N ASP A 68 25.26 0.41 4.45
CA ASP A 68 25.24 1.83 4.83
C ASP A 68 23.82 2.23 5.27
N GLY A 69 23.71 3.13 6.25
CA GLY A 69 22.45 3.50 6.89
C GLY A 69 21.85 2.40 7.79
N ASN A 70 20.52 2.34 7.84
CA ASN A 70 19.76 1.58 8.86
C ASN A 70 19.52 0.11 8.45
N VAL A 71 20.61 -0.62 8.17
CA VAL A 71 20.57 -2.04 7.78
C VAL A 71 21.72 -2.83 8.43
N GLN A 72 21.42 -4.05 8.86
CA GLN A 72 22.36 -5.00 9.46
C GLN A 72 22.24 -6.38 8.83
N GLU A 73 23.21 -7.27 9.07
CA GLU A 73 23.17 -8.66 8.62
C GLU A 73 22.65 -9.58 9.73
N SER A 74 21.83 -10.59 9.40
CA SER A 74 21.38 -11.58 10.38
C SER A 74 22.51 -12.51 10.84
N ASP A 75 23.43 -12.86 9.94
CA ASP A 75 24.60 -13.69 10.18
C ASP A 75 25.78 -13.25 9.28
N PRO A 76 26.66 -12.35 9.79
CA PRO A 76 27.88 -11.95 9.09
C PRO A 76 28.88 -13.08 8.82
N SER A 77 28.75 -14.23 9.49
CA SER A 77 29.63 -15.39 9.32
C SER A 77 29.18 -16.31 8.17
N ASN A 78 27.87 -16.34 7.87
CA ASN A 78 27.28 -17.16 6.81
C ASN A 78 26.44 -16.33 5.82
N ARG A 79 27.10 -15.34 5.20
CA ARG A 79 26.48 -14.34 4.30
C ARG A 79 25.73 -14.93 3.07
N ALA A 80 26.11 -16.12 2.62
CA ALA A 80 25.45 -16.87 1.53
C ALA A 80 24.48 -17.96 2.02
N GLY A 81 24.25 -18.07 3.34
CA GLY A 81 23.33 -19.02 3.95
C GLY A 81 21.88 -18.83 3.47
N LYS A 82 21.11 -19.92 3.45
CA LYS A 82 19.70 -19.91 3.04
C LYS A 82 18.87 -18.96 3.92
N ASP A 83 19.12 -19.00 5.23
CA ASP A 83 18.38 -18.24 6.24
C ASP A 83 19.02 -16.87 6.54
N PHE A 84 20.01 -16.46 5.73
CA PHE A 84 20.59 -15.12 5.81
C PHE A 84 19.57 -14.07 5.36
N GLN A 85 19.45 -13.01 6.15
CA GLN A 85 18.60 -11.85 5.87
C GLN A 85 19.35 -10.55 6.15
N PHE A 86 19.07 -9.54 5.34
CA PHE A 86 19.32 -8.15 5.70
C PHE A 86 18.18 -7.68 6.60
N LYS A 87 18.53 -7.13 7.77
CA LYS A 87 17.61 -6.60 8.77
C LYS A 87 17.61 -5.08 8.66
N PHE A 88 16.53 -4.53 8.11
CA PHE A 88 16.33 -3.10 7.92
C PHE A 88 15.43 -2.54 9.01
N GLU A 89 15.71 -1.33 9.49
CA GLU A 89 14.81 -0.67 10.44
C GLU A 89 13.59 -0.08 9.72
N VAL A 90 12.38 -0.32 10.25
CA VAL A 90 11.13 0.26 9.73
C VAL A 90 11.10 1.77 10.04
N ASP A 91 10.61 2.57 9.09
CA ASP A 91 10.31 3.98 9.33
C ASP A 91 8.82 4.16 9.68
N PRO A 92 8.47 4.42 10.96
CA PRO A 92 7.07 4.62 11.36
C PRO A 92 6.46 5.89 10.77
N LYS A 93 7.26 6.87 10.31
CA LYS A 93 6.74 8.12 9.73
C LYS A 93 6.13 7.94 8.35
N THR A 94 6.58 6.93 7.62
CA THR A 94 6.18 6.64 6.24
C THR A 94 5.49 5.28 6.10
N SER A 95 5.35 4.53 7.19
CA SER A 95 4.63 3.25 7.23
C SER A 95 3.17 3.43 7.64
N THR A 96 2.27 2.70 7.00
CA THR A 96 0.85 2.66 7.34
C THR A 96 0.35 1.22 7.43
N ILE A 97 -0.64 1.00 8.30
CA ILE A 97 -1.32 -0.28 8.46
C ILE A 97 -2.80 -0.04 8.75
N GLU A 98 -3.66 -0.86 8.17
CA GLU A 98 -5.10 -0.90 8.41
C GLU A 98 -5.45 -2.27 8.99
N VAL A 99 -6.06 -2.27 10.17
CA VAL A 99 -6.60 -3.45 10.86
C VAL A 99 -8.10 -3.25 10.98
N ASN A 100 -8.90 -4.25 10.62
CA ASN A 100 -10.36 -4.19 10.77
C ASN A 100 -10.84 -4.57 12.18
N ASP A 101 -12.13 -4.41 12.44
CA ASP A 101 -12.76 -4.74 13.73
C ASP A 101 -12.66 -6.24 14.12
N GLU A 102 -12.30 -7.12 13.17
CA GLU A 102 -12.04 -8.54 13.39
C GLU A 102 -10.57 -8.82 13.80
N GLY A 103 -9.73 -7.79 13.92
CA GLY A 103 -8.31 -7.92 14.23
C GLY A 103 -7.45 -8.38 13.05
N LYS A 104 -7.93 -8.25 11.81
CA LYS A 104 -7.22 -8.66 10.59
C LYS A 104 -6.64 -7.45 9.84
N VAL A 105 -5.38 -7.57 9.41
CA VAL A 105 -4.75 -6.59 8.51
C VAL A 105 -5.43 -6.63 7.14
N THR A 106 -5.99 -5.50 6.71
CA THR A 106 -6.65 -5.34 5.41
C THR A 106 -5.70 -4.72 4.38
N LYS A 107 -4.89 -3.75 4.80
CA LYS A 107 -3.87 -3.10 3.98
C LYS A 107 -2.64 -2.75 4.81
N ALA A 108 -1.48 -2.72 4.17
CA ALA A 108 -0.28 -2.13 4.75
C ALA A 108 0.62 -1.53 3.65
N ASP A 109 1.32 -0.47 3.98
CA ASP A 109 2.49 0.01 3.24
C ASP A 109 3.61 0.21 4.26
N ILE A 110 4.55 -0.73 4.35
CA ILE A 110 5.63 -0.71 5.33
C ILE A 110 6.93 -0.30 4.64
N ARG A 111 7.47 0.82 5.08
CA ARG A 111 8.68 1.46 4.55
C ARG A 111 9.84 1.30 5.53
N THR A 112 11.05 1.26 5.00
CA THR A 112 12.27 1.25 5.81
C THR A 112 12.90 2.65 5.90
N LYS A 113 13.66 2.87 6.97
CA LYS A 113 14.53 4.04 7.08
C LYS A 113 15.63 4.02 6.00
N PRO A 114 16.26 5.17 5.70
CA PRO A 114 17.37 5.27 4.77
C PRO A 114 18.43 4.18 5.00
N SER A 115 18.61 3.32 3.99
CA SER A 115 19.42 2.11 4.05
C SER A 115 19.88 1.74 2.64
N LYS A 116 21.10 1.21 2.52
CA LYS A 116 21.74 0.86 1.25
C LYS A 116 22.55 -0.41 1.40
N ILE A 117 22.42 -1.30 0.43
CA ILE A 117 23.33 -2.42 0.19
C ILE A 117 23.99 -2.17 -1.16
N THR A 118 25.31 -2.01 -1.18
CA THR A 118 26.08 -1.93 -2.43
C THR A 118 26.59 -3.34 -2.75
N PHE A 119 26.08 -3.97 -3.81
CA PHE A 119 26.60 -5.23 -4.33
C PHE A 119 27.68 -4.95 -5.39
N GLU A 120 28.84 -5.60 -5.25
CA GLU A 120 29.93 -5.52 -6.22
C GLU A 120 30.38 -6.91 -6.68
N GLY A 121 30.83 -7.01 -7.93
CA GLY A 121 31.37 -8.24 -8.50
C GLY A 121 32.05 -7.99 -9.85
N HIS A 122 32.60 -9.05 -10.44
CA HIS A 122 33.29 -9.01 -11.75
C HIS A 122 34.37 -7.92 -11.83
N LYS A 123 35.19 -7.78 -10.78
CA LYS A 123 36.23 -6.74 -10.69
C LYS A 123 35.68 -5.30 -10.85
N GLY A 124 34.42 -5.08 -10.48
CA GLY A 124 33.74 -3.79 -10.55
C GLY A 124 32.75 -3.65 -11.71
N SER A 125 32.65 -4.61 -12.62
CA SER A 125 31.67 -4.59 -13.71
C SER A 125 30.23 -4.79 -13.22
N LEU A 126 30.04 -5.58 -12.15
CA LEU A 126 28.79 -5.60 -11.40
C LEU A 126 28.90 -4.57 -10.28
N TYR A 127 28.01 -3.58 -10.29
CA TYR A 127 27.88 -2.56 -9.25
C TYR A 127 26.42 -2.08 -9.17
N THR A 128 25.69 -2.49 -8.14
CA THR A 128 24.29 -2.08 -7.93
C THR A 128 24.03 -1.72 -6.48
N ASN A 129 23.24 -0.67 -6.26
CA ASN A 129 22.85 -0.21 -4.93
C ASN A 129 21.37 -0.48 -4.75
N PHE A 130 21.07 -1.41 -3.84
CA PHE A 130 19.74 -1.74 -3.37
C PHE A 130 19.40 -0.81 -2.21
N LEU A 131 18.31 -0.04 -2.31
CA LEU A 131 17.99 1.05 -1.38
C LEU A 131 16.62 0.83 -0.74
N ASN A 132 16.46 1.20 0.53
CA ASN A 132 15.16 1.45 1.17
C ASN A 132 14.04 0.45 0.78
N PRO A 133 14.17 -0.86 1.03
CA PRO A 133 13.14 -1.82 0.66
C PRO A 133 11.82 -1.55 1.38
N TYR A 134 10.75 -2.04 0.79
CA TYR A 134 9.40 -1.87 1.33
C TYR A 134 8.49 -3.02 0.92
N VAL A 135 7.37 -3.15 1.63
CA VAL A 135 6.30 -4.07 1.28
C VAL A 135 4.96 -3.35 1.25
N ILE A 136 4.17 -3.60 0.21
CA ILE A 136 2.76 -3.22 0.11
C ILE A 136 1.94 -4.50 0.22
N ALA A 137 0.90 -4.48 1.04
CA ALA A 137 -0.01 -5.61 1.26
C ALA A 137 -1.47 -5.18 1.05
N GLU A 138 -2.24 -6.03 0.36
CA GLU A 138 -3.69 -5.97 0.32
C GLU A 138 -4.25 -7.36 0.65
N GLY A 139 -4.85 -7.49 1.85
CA GLY A 139 -5.16 -8.77 2.47
C GLY A 139 -3.93 -9.67 2.56
N ASN A 140 -4.02 -10.85 1.93
CA ASN A 140 -2.92 -11.82 1.88
C ASN A 140 -1.97 -11.59 0.68
N GLY A 141 -2.29 -10.67 -0.24
CA GLY A 141 -1.47 -10.39 -1.41
C GLY A 141 -0.31 -9.48 -1.05
N ILE A 142 0.93 -9.94 -1.26
CA ILE A 142 2.15 -9.22 -0.88
C ILE A 142 2.92 -8.76 -2.11
N GLN A 143 3.36 -7.51 -2.10
CA GLN A 143 4.22 -6.92 -3.13
C GLN A 143 5.48 -6.32 -2.48
N GLY A 144 6.66 -6.81 -2.84
CA GLY A 144 7.93 -6.27 -2.38
C GLY A 144 8.57 -5.35 -3.43
N GLY A 145 9.18 -4.27 -2.95
CA GLY A 145 9.87 -3.29 -3.79
C GLY A 145 11.12 -2.74 -3.11
N ALA A 146 11.89 -1.98 -3.88
CA ALA A 146 13.07 -1.27 -3.39
C ALA A 146 13.33 -0.01 -4.22
N GLY A 147 14.01 0.94 -3.60
CA GLY A 147 14.78 1.94 -4.33
C GLY A 147 16.02 1.31 -4.97
N TYR A 148 16.52 1.93 -6.02
CA TYR A 148 17.70 1.44 -6.74
C TYR A 148 18.59 2.58 -7.22
N LEU A 149 19.90 2.32 -7.28
CA LEU A 149 20.85 3.06 -8.11
C LEU A 149 21.78 2.05 -8.78
N ALA A 150 21.65 1.96 -10.10
CA ALA A 150 22.47 1.12 -10.97
C ALA A 150 23.00 1.97 -12.15
N TYR A 151 23.85 1.38 -12.98
CA TYR A 151 24.31 1.97 -14.23
C TYR A 151 24.01 1.01 -15.38
N TYR A 152 23.56 1.58 -16.50
CA TYR A 152 23.15 0.83 -17.67
C TYR A 152 23.63 1.51 -18.95
N VAL A 153 24.29 0.74 -19.81
CA VAL A 153 24.75 1.14 -21.13
C VAL A 153 24.08 0.21 -22.16
N PRO A 154 23.21 0.74 -23.05
CA PRO A 154 22.55 -0.06 -24.07
C PRO A 154 23.54 -0.87 -24.92
N GLY A 155 23.23 -2.15 -25.14
CA GLY A 155 24.08 -3.06 -25.90
C GLY A 155 25.33 -3.60 -25.18
N LYS A 156 25.69 -3.08 -23.99
CA LYS A 156 26.85 -3.53 -23.22
C LYS A 156 26.50 -4.69 -22.29
N GLY A 157 27.26 -5.78 -22.34
CA GLY A 157 27.10 -6.96 -21.48
C GLY A 157 27.78 -6.79 -20.12
N MET A 158 27.30 -7.50 -19.08
CA MET A 158 27.75 -7.35 -17.68
C MET A 158 29.28 -7.32 -17.52
N THR A 159 30.02 -8.19 -18.19
CA THR A 159 31.49 -8.29 -18.04
C THR A 159 32.28 -7.21 -18.78
N GLU A 160 31.62 -6.37 -19.57
CA GLU A 160 32.23 -5.24 -20.29
C GLU A 160 32.11 -3.93 -19.50
N TYR A 161 31.25 -3.87 -18.48
CA TYR A 161 31.11 -2.68 -17.64
C TYR A 161 32.41 -2.39 -16.87
N THR A 162 32.73 -1.12 -16.73
CA THR A 162 33.89 -0.63 -15.98
C THR A 162 33.48 0.52 -15.06
N PRO A 163 34.32 0.91 -14.09
CA PRO A 163 34.04 2.07 -13.24
C PRO A 163 33.79 3.37 -14.02
N GLU A 164 34.36 3.51 -15.21
CA GLU A 164 34.19 4.68 -16.10
C GLU A 164 32.78 4.78 -16.70
N ASP A 165 32.00 3.69 -16.76
CA ASP A 165 30.59 3.77 -17.16
C ASP A 165 29.69 4.39 -16.08
N ARG A 166 30.20 4.61 -14.86
CA ARG A 166 29.42 5.09 -13.69
C ARG A 166 29.21 6.61 -13.72
N ILE A 167 28.72 7.11 -14.85
CA ILE A 167 28.40 8.51 -15.12
C ILE A 167 26.89 8.78 -15.06
N GLU A 168 26.49 10.02 -14.83
CA GLU A 168 25.07 10.40 -14.70
C GLU A 168 24.23 10.06 -15.95
N GLN A 169 24.82 10.04 -17.15
CA GLN A 169 24.14 9.66 -18.39
C GLN A 169 23.70 8.18 -18.42
N ASN A 170 24.44 7.30 -17.75
CA ASN A 170 24.17 5.87 -17.69
C ASN A 170 23.40 5.48 -16.42
N LYS A 171 23.15 6.45 -15.52
CA LYS A 171 22.63 6.21 -14.17
C LYS A 171 21.13 5.94 -14.20
N VAL A 172 20.74 4.79 -13.67
CA VAL A 172 19.35 4.37 -13.54
C VAL A 172 18.99 4.38 -12.06
N THR A 173 18.06 5.25 -11.67
CA THR A 173 17.63 5.43 -10.28
C THR A 173 16.12 5.62 -10.18
N GLY A 174 15.54 5.23 -9.04
CA GLY A 174 14.10 5.26 -8.81
C GLY A 174 13.69 4.32 -7.69
N SER A 175 12.42 3.94 -7.66
CA SER A 175 11.86 2.95 -6.72
C SER A 175 10.67 2.26 -7.36
N ASP A 176 10.64 0.93 -7.32
CA ASP A 176 9.62 0.11 -7.97
C ASP A 176 9.32 -1.17 -7.17
N VAL A 177 8.11 -1.70 -7.35
CA VAL A 177 7.75 -3.07 -6.99
C VAL A 177 8.31 -4.04 -8.03
N PHE A 178 8.99 -5.10 -7.58
CA PHE A 178 9.54 -6.15 -8.46
C PHE A 178 9.33 -7.57 -7.91
N SER A 179 8.65 -7.74 -6.78
CA SER A 179 8.30 -9.05 -6.26
C SER A 179 6.83 -9.14 -5.87
N LYS A 180 6.26 -10.35 -6.01
CA LYS A 180 4.90 -10.68 -5.56
C LYS A 180 4.90 -12.05 -4.88
N GLY A 181 4.12 -12.19 -3.81
CA GLY A 181 3.94 -13.45 -3.09
C GLY A 181 2.67 -13.44 -2.26
N GLN A 182 2.62 -14.28 -1.22
CA GLN A 182 1.48 -14.38 -0.31
C GLN A 182 1.94 -14.22 1.14
N GLY A 183 1.12 -13.61 1.98
CA GLY A 183 1.46 -13.26 3.35
C GLY A 183 0.44 -13.75 4.37
N THR A 184 0.96 -14.18 5.52
CA THR A 184 0.18 -14.42 6.73
C THR A 184 0.51 -13.31 7.74
N TRP A 185 -0.53 -12.66 8.25
CA TRP A 185 -0.42 -11.65 9.31
C TRP A 185 -0.75 -12.26 10.66
N THR A 186 0.07 -11.99 11.68
CA THR A 186 -0.22 -12.31 13.08
C THR A 186 -0.34 -10.99 13.84
N VAL A 187 -1.54 -10.68 14.31
CA VAL A 187 -1.84 -9.47 15.10
C VAL A 187 -1.82 -9.82 16.59
N GLY A 188 -1.02 -9.09 17.37
CA GLY A 188 -0.92 -9.24 18.82
C GLY A 188 -0.89 -7.87 19.52
N THR A 189 -0.93 -7.87 20.85
CA THR A 189 -0.92 -6.63 21.63
C THR A 189 0.42 -5.89 21.48
N GLY A 190 0.41 -4.75 20.80
CA GLY A 190 1.58 -3.90 20.56
C GLY A 190 2.58 -4.45 19.54
N THR A 191 2.30 -5.60 18.91
CA THR A 191 3.15 -6.18 17.85
C THR A 191 2.31 -6.77 16.72
N ILE A 192 2.74 -6.54 15.47
CA ILE A 192 2.12 -7.14 14.29
C ILE A 192 3.21 -7.72 13.41
N ASN A 193 3.09 -9.00 13.07
CA ASN A 193 4.06 -9.71 12.24
C ASN A 193 3.46 -10.05 10.88
N LEU A 194 4.29 -9.98 9.83
CA LEU A 194 4.02 -10.51 8.50
C LEU A 194 5.07 -11.57 8.17
N ASP A 195 4.62 -12.76 7.82
CA ASP A 195 5.43 -13.79 7.19
C ASP A 195 4.97 -13.94 5.73
N ALA A 196 5.75 -13.37 4.81
CA ALA A 196 5.47 -13.40 3.37
C ALA A 196 6.36 -14.41 2.66
N SER A 197 5.71 -15.32 1.94
CA SER A 197 6.33 -16.49 1.31
C SER A 197 5.90 -16.63 -0.16
N ASN A 198 6.56 -17.56 -0.86
CA ASN A 198 6.36 -17.78 -2.31
C ASN A 198 6.61 -16.48 -3.09
N MET A 199 7.65 -15.73 -2.70
CA MET A 199 8.03 -14.47 -3.33
C MET A 199 8.63 -14.75 -4.71
N MET A 200 8.05 -14.14 -5.74
CA MET A 200 8.43 -14.34 -7.14
C MET A 200 8.78 -13.00 -7.80
N TYR A 201 9.85 -12.99 -8.59
CA TYR A 201 10.31 -11.85 -9.35
C TYR A 201 9.34 -11.51 -10.49
N VAL A 202 8.94 -10.25 -10.56
CA VAL A 202 8.05 -9.68 -11.58
C VAL A 202 8.82 -8.54 -12.25
N PRO A 203 9.34 -8.75 -13.48
CA PRO A 203 10.02 -7.70 -14.22
C PRO A 203 9.14 -6.48 -14.44
N LYS A 204 9.76 -5.31 -14.48
CA LYS A 204 9.08 -4.05 -14.82
C LYS A 204 8.57 -4.14 -16.27
N PRO A 205 7.32 -3.70 -16.55
CA PRO A 205 6.81 -3.67 -17.91
C PRO A 205 7.72 -2.86 -18.84
N GLY A 206 8.17 -3.48 -19.93
CA GLY A 206 9.12 -2.91 -20.89
C GLY A 206 10.48 -3.61 -20.90
N THR A 207 10.91 -4.22 -19.79
CA THR A 207 12.16 -5.00 -19.74
C THR A 207 12.12 -6.20 -20.68
N ASP A 208 13.14 -6.31 -21.51
CA ASP A 208 13.43 -7.45 -22.38
C ASP A 208 14.95 -7.65 -22.45
N SER A 209 15.48 -8.46 -21.53
CA SER A 209 16.91 -8.72 -21.42
C SER A 209 17.51 -9.44 -22.64
N TRP A 210 16.70 -10.12 -23.46
CA TRP A 210 17.16 -10.71 -24.73
C TRP A 210 17.41 -9.68 -25.81
N LYS A 211 16.66 -8.57 -25.80
CA LYS A 211 16.90 -7.41 -26.68
C LYS A 211 17.88 -6.40 -26.08
N GLY A 212 18.36 -6.63 -24.86
CA GLY A 212 19.11 -5.62 -24.11
C GLY A 212 18.24 -4.38 -23.86
N ILE A 213 17.07 -4.55 -23.24
CA ILE A 213 16.21 -3.47 -22.75
C ILE A 213 15.99 -3.71 -21.26
N LEU A 214 16.39 -2.76 -20.41
CA LEU A 214 16.24 -2.83 -18.96
C LEU A 214 15.49 -1.60 -18.46
N GLU A 215 14.39 -1.82 -17.75
CA GLU A 215 13.57 -0.74 -17.18
C GLU A 215 13.71 -0.69 -15.66
N GLY A 216 14.00 0.51 -15.13
CA GLY A 216 13.98 0.82 -13.70
C GLY A 216 14.74 -0.20 -12.82
N VAL A 217 14.03 -0.78 -11.85
CA VAL A 217 14.58 -1.70 -10.85
C VAL A 217 15.20 -2.99 -11.42
N ASP A 218 14.84 -3.40 -12.65
CA ASP A 218 15.45 -4.57 -13.29
C ASP A 218 16.96 -4.37 -13.55
N ALA A 219 17.44 -3.12 -13.55
CA ALA A 219 18.86 -2.80 -13.59
C ALA A 219 19.64 -3.36 -12.37
N LEU A 220 19.01 -3.59 -11.22
CA LEU A 220 19.65 -4.20 -10.05
C LEU A 220 20.19 -5.62 -10.33
N PHE A 221 19.55 -6.34 -11.24
CA PHE A 221 19.86 -7.74 -11.59
C PHE A 221 20.12 -7.91 -13.09
N MET A 222 20.33 -6.80 -13.81
CA MET A 222 20.52 -6.73 -15.26
C MET A 222 19.43 -7.49 -16.06
N GLY A 223 18.18 -7.48 -15.59
CA GLY A 223 17.04 -8.16 -16.21
C GLY A 223 17.17 -9.69 -16.29
N LEU A 224 18.05 -10.30 -15.48
CA LEU A 224 18.32 -11.73 -15.52
C LEU A 224 17.10 -12.56 -15.08
N TYR A 225 16.41 -12.14 -14.03
CA TYR A 225 15.31 -12.89 -13.42
C TYR A 225 13.97 -12.53 -14.04
N ASN A 226 13.14 -13.54 -14.29
CA ASN A 226 11.80 -13.40 -14.84
C ASN A 226 11.00 -14.68 -14.62
N ALA A 227 9.70 -14.67 -14.93
CA ALA A 227 8.79 -15.82 -14.76
C ALA A 227 9.24 -17.13 -15.45
N LYS A 228 10.15 -17.07 -16.43
CA LYS A 228 10.71 -18.25 -17.13
C LYS A 228 12.15 -18.58 -16.71
N TYR A 229 12.80 -17.75 -15.89
CA TYR A 229 14.19 -17.94 -15.47
C TYR A 229 14.41 -17.53 -14.02
N LYS A 230 14.44 -18.55 -13.15
CA LYS A 230 14.75 -18.46 -11.71
C LYS A 230 14.01 -17.31 -10.99
N PRO A 231 12.67 -17.22 -11.09
CA PRO A 231 11.91 -16.14 -10.49
C PRO A 231 11.93 -16.13 -8.95
N GLU A 232 12.30 -17.22 -8.29
CA GLU A 232 12.12 -17.42 -6.84
C GLU A 232 13.00 -16.46 -6.03
N LEU A 233 12.39 -15.69 -5.13
CA LEU A 233 13.07 -14.77 -4.22
C LEU A 233 13.01 -15.31 -2.79
N ASP A 234 13.81 -14.72 -1.91
CA ASP A 234 13.76 -15.08 -0.50
C ASP A 234 12.48 -14.53 0.13
N ASP A 235 11.98 -15.21 1.15
CA ASP A 235 10.82 -14.80 1.94
C ASP A 235 11.09 -13.46 2.66
N ILE A 236 10.03 -12.68 2.91
CA ILE A 236 10.07 -11.39 3.61
C ILE A 236 9.38 -11.55 4.96
N ASN A 237 10.09 -11.25 6.05
CA ASN A 237 9.52 -11.25 7.40
C ASN A 237 9.53 -9.84 7.98
N VAL A 238 8.38 -9.31 8.37
CA VAL A 238 8.27 -7.99 9.02
C VAL A 238 7.78 -8.18 10.44
N VAL A 239 8.44 -7.53 11.41
CA VAL A 239 8.04 -7.49 12.81
C VAL A 239 7.82 -6.03 13.18
N LEU A 240 6.57 -5.61 13.33
CA LEU A 240 6.19 -4.24 13.66
C LEU A 240 5.97 -4.11 15.17
N THR A 241 6.41 -2.99 15.73
CA THR A 241 5.90 -2.47 17.01
C THR A 241 4.76 -1.52 16.70
N THR A 242 3.67 -1.61 17.44
CA THR A 242 2.44 -0.84 17.20
C THR A 242 1.88 -0.21 18.48
N GLU A 243 1.08 0.84 18.30
CA GLU A 243 0.31 1.50 19.35
C GLU A 243 -1.13 1.65 18.86
N GLU A 244 -2.11 1.32 19.71
CA GLU A 244 -3.53 1.54 19.41
C GLU A 244 -4.02 2.82 20.09
N LYS A 245 -4.73 3.66 19.34
CA LYS A 245 -5.36 4.87 19.87
C LYS A 245 -6.85 4.80 19.61
N CYS A 246 -7.61 4.76 20.69
CA CYS A 246 -9.07 4.69 20.66
C CYS A 246 -9.67 6.05 20.93
N SER A 247 -10.69 6.42 20.14
CA SER A 247 -11.47 7.64 20.31
C SER A 247 -12.95 7.32 20.33
N LEU A 248 -13.71 7.96 21.21
CA LEU A 248 -15.16 7.83 21.21
C LEU A 248 -15.72 8.56 19.97
N PRO A 249 -16.71 7.98 19.25
CA PRO A 249 -17.42 8.70 18.20
C PRO A 249 -17.97 10.02 18.75
N GLN A 250 -17.59 11.14 18.15
CA GLN A 250 -18.11 12.43 18.56
C GLN A 250 -19.58 12.52 18.16
N THR A 251 -20.45 12.80 19.12
CA THR A 251 -21.84 13.16 18.84
C THR A 251 -21.83 14.40 17.93
N PRO A 252 -22.57 14.41 16.80
CA PRO A 252 -22.74 15.62 16.02
C PRO A 252 -23.23 16.76 16.92
N PRO A 253 -22.80 18.02 16.69
CA PRO A 253 -23.44 19.16 17.33
C PRO A 253 -24.96 19.07 17.12
N PRO A 254 -25.79 19.43 18.12
CA PRO A 254 -27.23 19.54 17.90
C PRO A 254 -27.47 20.40 16.65
N ALA A 255 -28.34 19.93 15.77
CA ALA A 255 -28.75 20.74 14.63
C ALA A 255 -29.26 22.08 15.19
N ALA A 256 -28.68 23.19 14.72
CA ALA A 256 -29.13 24.51 15.14
C ALA A 256 -30.63 24.60 14.83
N ASP A 257 -31.43 24.99 15.84
CA ASP A 257 -32.87 25.18 15.64
C ASP A 257 -33.09 26.11 14.44
N PRO A 258 -34.05 25.79 13.54
CA PRO A 258 -34.35 26.66 12.43
C PRO A 258 -34.83 28.00 12.97
N ASP A 259 -34.09 29.06 12.66
CA ASP A 259 -34.39 30.43 13.09
C ASP A 259 -35.82 30.79 12.67
N PRO A 260 -36.74 31.10 13.62
CA PRO A 260 -38.12 31.41 13.31
C PRO A 260 -38.29 32.74 12.55
N ASN A 261 -37.25 33.57 12.45
CA ASN A 261 -37.29 34.89 11.82
C ASN A 261 -36.59 34.95 10.44
N MET A 262 -36.95 34.05 9.52
CA MET A 262 -36.67 34.28 8.09
C MET A 262 -37.75 35.19 7.46
N GLU A 263 -37.73 36.49 7.79
CA GLU A 263 -38.50 37.48 7.04
C GLU A 263 -38.00 37.58 5.59
N THR A 264 -38.93 37.77 4.66
CA THR A 264 -38.65 37.85 3.22
C THR A 264 -38.64 39.30 2.73
N GLY A 265 -37.50 39.74 2.21
CA GLY A 265 -37.27 41.05 1.63
C GLY A 265 -35.79 41.43 1.78
N GLY A 266 -35.15 42.18 0.88
CA GLY A 266 -35.58 42.86 -0.34
C GLY A 266 -34.43 43.79 -0.76
N ASN A 267 -34.26 44.06 -2.06
CA ASN A 267 -33.17 44.92 -2.56
C ASN A 267 -33.16 46.31 -1.88
N ASP A 268 -32.00 46.85 -1.49
CA ASP A 268 -31.17 47.67 -2.40
C ASP A 268 -29.91 48.32 -1.75
N THR A 269 -28.78 48.22 -2.47
CA THR A 269 -27.71 49.21 -2.77
C THR A 269 -27.13 50.22 -1.73
N GLN A 270 -25.81 50.48 -1.87
CA GLN A 270 -24.90 51.43 -1.17
C GLN A 270 -24.30 50.94 0.17
N GLY A 271 -22.99 51.06 0.47
CA GLY A 271 -21.83 51.48 -0.32
C GLY A 271 -20.97 52.55 0.35
N SER A 272 -19.76 52.21 0.84
CA SER A 272 -18.58 53.10 0.85
C SER A 272 -17.28 52.40 1.27
N SER A 273 -16.25 52.58 0.43
CA SER A 273 -14.84 52.86 0.75
C SER A 273 -14.17 52.29 2.02
N SER A 274 -13.06 51.57 1.79
CA SER A 274 -11.75 52.10 2.18
C SER A 274 -10.64 51.62 1.25
N ASN A 275 -9.89 52.56 0.68
CA ASN A 275 -8.67 52.27 -0.07
C ASN A 275 -7.50 52.14 0.91
N ASN A 276 -6.57 51.21 0.64
CA ASN A 276 -5.18 51.64 0.58
C ASN A 276 -4.39 50.84 -0.46
N GLN A 277 -3.47 51.50 -1.14
CA GLN A 277 -2.98 51.07 -2.46
C GLN A 277 -1.45 51.16 -2.58
N GLY A 278 -0.85 50.16 -3.25
CA GLY A 278 0.53 50.17 -3.75
C GLY A 278 1.60 49.62 -2.80
N SER A 279 2.77 49.14 -3.24
CA SER A 279 3.34 48.91 -4.59
C SER A 279 4.70 48.19 -4.41
N SER A 280 5.35 47.51 -5.37
CA SER A 280 5.05 46.90 -6.69
C SER A 280 6.35 46.17 -7.11
N GLY A 281 6.44 45.15 -7.98
CA GLY A 281 5.53 44.42 -8.86
C GLY A 281 6.36 43.75 -9.98
N SER A 282 5.93 42.61 -10.53
CA SER A 282 6.41 42.09 -11.82
C SER A 282 5.38 41.15 -12.44
N GLU A 283 4.82 41.57 -13.57
CA GLU A 283 3.79 40.82 -14.29
C GLU A 283 4.40 39.67 -15.11
N MET A 284 3.71 38.53 -15.15
CA MET A 284 3.44 37.85 -16.42
C MET A 284 2.05 37.21 -16.44
N THR A 285 1.21 37.70 -17.36
CA THR A 285 0.10 37.01 -18.04
C THR A 285 -0.96 36.30 -17.18
N SER A 286 -2.06 37.03 -16.92
CA SER A 286 -3.32 36.48 -16.43
C SER A 286 -4.15 35.84 -17.57
N GLY A 287 -4.86 34.75 -17.28
CA GLY A 287 -5.81 34.15 -18.22
C GLY A 287 -6.39 32.81 -17.76
N HIS A 288 -5.56 31.87 -17.34
CA HIS A 288 -5.99 30.50 -16.99
C HIS A 288 -6.32 30.28 -15.50
N TRP A 289 -5.77 31.11 -14.60
CA TRP A 289 -5.83 30.86 -13.15
C TRP A 289 -7.18 31.12 -12.47
N LYS A 290 -8.03 32.00 -13.00
CA LYS A 290 -9.37 32.24 -12.39
C LYS A 290 -10.31 31.03 -12.50
N LYS A 291 -10.13 30.17 -13.52
CA LYS A 291 -10.87 28.90 -13.63
C LYS A 291 -10.30 27.78 -12.73
N PHE A 292 -9.08 27.95 -12.20
CA PHE A 292 -8.49 26.97 -11.28
C PHE A 292 -9.05 27.10 -9.85
N ALA A 293 -9.32 28.32 -9.39
CA ALA A 293 -9.79 28.58 -8.03
C ALA A 293 -11.21 28.03 -7.76
N GLU A 294 -12.13 28.10 -8.73
CA GLU A 294 -13.50 27.57 -8.58
C GLU A 294 -13.55 26.03 -8.62
N VAL A 295 -12.66 25.40 -9.37
CA VAL A 295 -12.57 23.93 -9.47
C VAL A 295 -11.92 23.31 -8.22
N TRP A 296 -11.02 24.04 -7.55
CA TRP A 296 -10.24 23.51 -6.43
C TRP A 296 -11.08 23.15 -5.20
N ASN A 297 -12.18 23.87 -4.95
CA ASN A 297 -13.07 23.58 -3.81
C ASN A 297 -14.01 22.38 -4.04
N TYR A 298 -14.19 21.91 -5.28
CA TYR A 298 -14.99 20.71 -5.58
C TYR A 298 -14.17 19.41 -5.51
N LEU A 299 -12.83 19.49 -5.55
CA LEU A 299 -11.94 18.32 -5.61
C LEU A 299 -11.46 17.78 -4.25
N LEU A 300 -11.81 18.42 -3.13
CA LEU A 300 -11.56 17.89 -1.78
C LEU A 300 -12.75 17.13 -1.18
N GLY A 301 -13.87 16.98 -1.91
CA GLY A 301 -15.07 16.27 -1.43
C GLY A 301 -15.23 14.81 -1.89
N ALA A 302 -14.48 14.33 -2.89
CA ALA A 302 -14.77 13.02 -3.54
C ALA A 302 -13.56 12.27 -4.13
N ALA A 303 -12.33 12.63 -3.79
CA ALA A 303 -11.11 12.13 -4.45
C ALA A 303 -10.57 10.78 -3.93
N GLY A 304 -11.42 9.79 -3.73
CA GLY A 304 -11.01 8.41 -3.39
C GLY A 304 -10.93 7.43 -4.58
N ILE A 305 -11.54 7.77 -5.72
CA ILE A 305 -11.92 6.76 -6.75
C ILE A 305 -11.28 7.01 -8.13
N LEU A 306 -10.91 8.25 -8.48
CA LEU A 306 -10.41 8.57 -9.83
C LEU A 306 -9.03 7.97 -10.15
N GLY A 307 -8.18 7.72 -9.15
CA GLY A 307 -6.93 6.96 -9.35
C GLY A 307 -7.15 5.49 -9.69
N MET A 308 -8.27 4.90 -9.25
CA MET A 308 -8.57 3.48 -9.44
C MET A 308 -9.10 3.18 -10.85
N PHE A 309 -9.81 4.13 -11.47
CA PHE A 309 -10.34 3.94 -12.84
C PHE A 309 -9.25 3.93 -13.92
N ALA A 310 -8.16 4.68 -13.78
CA ALA A 310 -7.04 4.63 -14.72
C ALA A 310 -6.34 3.26 -14.73
N ILE A 311 -6.24 2.61 -13.56
CA ILE A 311 -5.64 1.29 -13.40
C ILE A 311 -6.60 0.19 -13.90
N LEU A 312 -7.89 0.29 -13.58
CA LEU A 312 -8.92 -0.64 -14.08
C LEU A 312 -9.07 -0.60 -15.61
N ALA A 313 -8.99 0.59 -16.23
CA ALA A 313 -9.05 0.72 -17.69
C ALA A 313 -7.85 0.04 -18.40
N HIS A 314 -6.69 -0.02 -17.76
CA HIS A 314 -5.52 -0.72 -18.31
C HIS A 314 -5.58 -2.25 -18.07
N ALA A 315 -6.08 -2.68 -16.90
CA ALA A 315 -6.25 -4.09 -16.56
C ALA A 315 -7.34 -4.78 -17.41
N LEU A 316 -8.45 -4.10 -17.70
CA LEU A 316 -9.57 -4.66 -18.47
C LEU A 316 -9.31 -4.80 -19.97
N LYS A 317 -8.23 -4.20 -20.51
CA LYS A 317 -7.86 -4.33 -21.93
C LYS A 317 -7.17 -5.67 -22.25
N VAL A 318 -6.76 -6.44 -21.23
CA VAL A 318 -5.91 -7.63 -21.37
C VAL A 318 -6.70 -8.95 -21.30
N SER A 319 -7.94 -8.95 -20.79
CA SER A 319 -8.68 -10.20 -20.49
C SER A 319 -9.61 -10.72 -21.60
N GLY A 320 -9.78 -10.00 -22.72
CA GLY A 320 -10.63 -10.44 -23.84
C GLY A 320 -12.15 -10.46 -23.59
N VAL A 321 -12.61 -10.21 -22.36
CA VAL A 321 -14.02 -10.26 -21.92
C VAL A 321 -14.92 -9.23 -22.65
N PHE A 322 -14.33 -8.22 -23.28
CA PHE A 322 -15.08 -7.11 -23.87
C PHE A 322 -15.81 -7.44 -25.18
N GLU A 323 -15.44 -8.48 -25.93
CA GLU A 323 -16.11 -8.77 -27.21
C GLU A 323 -17.57 -9.24 -27.02
N ASP A 324 -17.82 -10.08 -26.02
CA ASP A 324 -19.16 -10.62 -25.75
C ASP A 324 -20.07 -9.58 -25.07
N VAL A 325 -19.51 -8.77 -24.17
CA VAL A 325 -20.21 -7.65 -23.51
C VAL A 325 -20.50 -6.51 -24.51
N SER A 326 -19.55 -6.18 -25.40
CA SER A 326 -19.75 -5.23 -26.51
C SER A 326 -20.93 -5.66 -27.40
N LYS A 327 -21.00 -6.96 -27.72
CA LYS A 327 -22.07 -7.53 -28.54
C LYS A 327 -23.44 -7.43 -27.85
N GLN A 328 -23.52 -7.77 -26.56
CA GLN A 328 -24.77 -7.63 -25.78
C GLN A 328 -25.21 -6.17 -25.64
N ILE A 329 -24.28 -5.23 -25.43
CA ILE A 329 -24.58 -3.79 -25.35
C ILE A 329 -25.05 -3.25 -26.71
N ASN A 330 -24.42 -3.65 -27.82
CA ASN A 330 -24.88 -3.24 -29.16
C ASN A 330 -26.27 -3.81 -29.49
N ASP A 331 -26.55 -5.07 -29.15
CA ASP A 331 -27.86 -5.70 -29.35
C ASP A 331 -28.96 -5.00 -28.52
N PHE A 332 -28.64 -4.61 -27.29
CA PHE A 332 -29.53 -3.86 -26.41
C PHE A 332 -29.82 -2.44 -26.97
N LEU A 333 -28.78 -1.74 -27.43
CA LEU A 333 -28.90 -0.40 -28.02
C LEU A 333 -29.63 -0.40 -29.38
N HIS A 334 -29.51 -1.45 -30.18
CA HIS A 334 -30.21 -1.57 -31.48
C HIS A 334 -31.67 -2.03 -31.34
N LYS A 335 -32.02 -2.80 -30.30
CA LYS A 335 -33.43 -3.13 -29.98
C LYS A 335 -34.19 -1.99 -29.31
N GLY A 336 -33.50 -0.97 -28.77
CA GLY A 336 -34.11 0.20 -28.12
C GLY A 336 -34.61 1.30 -29.06
N LYS A 337 -34.48 1.18 -30.39
CA LYS A 337 -34.99 2.15 -31.36
C LYS A 337 -35.59 1.49 -32.61
N LEU A 338 -36.82 0.98 -32.48
CA LEU A 338 -37.87 1.12 -33.50
C LEU A 338 -39.23 0.62 -32.95
N ARG A 339 -40.11 1.59 -32.66
CA ARG A 339 -41.49 1.47 -32.11
C ARG A 339 -41.61 1.09 -30.63
#